data_AF-A0A7V9HB71-F1
#
_entry.id   AF-A0A7V9HB71-F1
#
_cell.length_a   1.000
_cell.length_b   1.000
_cell.length_c   1.000
_cell.angle_alpha   90.00
_cell.angle_beta   90.00
_cell.angle_gamma   90.00
#
_symmetry.space_group_name_H-M   'P 1'
#
loop_
_entity.id
_entity.type
_entity.pdbx_description
1 polymer ?
#
loop_
_entity_poly.entity_id
_entity_poly.type
_entity_poly.pdbx_seq_one_letter_code
_entity_poly.pdbx_strand_id
1 'polypeptide(L)' 'HGLRARAFSHAQGFVAGEGTFSATPPAWSHAQLVRLAWSIDAGRPIERPSVVACRYTGACGP' A
#
# COMPACT_ATOMS: atom_id res chain seq x y z
N HIS A 1 13.39 -43.04 -10.61
CA HIS A 1 13.71 -41.60 -10.72
C HIS A 1 12.56 -40.78 -10.15
N GLY A 2 12.72 -40.19 -8.96
CA GLY A 2 11.63 -39.46 -8.31
C GLY A 2 12.10 -38.72 -7.06
N LEU A 3 12.98 -37.73 -7.25
CA LEU A 3 13.40 -36.84 -6.17
C LEU A 3 12.23 -35.88 -5.86
N ARG A 4 11.46 -36.18 -4.82
CA ARG A 4 10.60 -35.18 -4.18
C ARG A 4 11.49 -34.19 -3.45
N ALA A 5 11.60 -32.98 -3.97
CA ALA A 5 12.27 -31.89 -3.27
C ALA A 5 11.59 -31.67 -1.91
N ARG A 6 12.38 -31.75 -0.83
CA ARG A 6 11.95 -31.40 0.52
C ARG A 6 11.76 -29.89 0.55
N ALA A 7 10.54 -29.41 0.79
CA ALA A 7 10.31 -28.00 1.06
C ALA A 7 10.94 -27.65 2.43
N PHE A 8 11.81 -26.64 2.45
CA PHE A 8 12.32 -26.06 3.69
C PHE A 8 11.23 -25.16 4.29
N SER A 9 10.63 -25.57 5.42
CA SER A 9 9.73 -24.69 6.18
C SER A 9 10.56 -23.87 7.17
N HIS A 10 10.77 -22.59 6.86
CA HIS A 10 11.35 -21.57 7.74
C HIS A 10 10.31 -20.49 8.08
N ALA A 11 9.04 -20.87 8.28
CA ALA A 11 7.93 -19.93 8.52
C ALA A 11 7.33 -20.02 9.94
N GLN A 12 8.09 -20.46 10.93
CA GLN A 12 7.59 -20.56 12.31
C GLN A 12 7.29 -19.13 12.84
N GLY A 13 6.02 -18.79 13.06
CA GLY A 13 5.61 -17.53 13.70
C GLY A 13 5.15 -16.40 12.77
N PHE A 14 5.11 -16.60 11.45
CA PHE A 14 4.49 -15.64 10.53
C PHE A 14 3.05 -16.03 10.21
N VAL A 15 2.12 -15.11 10.44
CA VAL A 15 0.73 -15.23 10.02
C VAL A 15 0.53 -14.39 8.77
N ALA A 16 -0.06 -14.97 7.72
CA ALA A 16 -0.30 -14.26 6.48
C ALA A 16 -1.26 -13.07 6.71
N GLY A 17 -0.87 -11.88 6.23
CA GLY A 17 -1.65 -10.65 6.36
C GLY A 17 -1.41 -9.87 7.66
N GLU A 18 -0.68 -10.44 8.62
CA GLU A 18 -0.33 -9.78 9.87
C GLU A 18 0.99 -9.01 9.78
N GLY A 19 1.19 -8.09 10.72
CA GLY A 19 2.46 -7.41 10.90
C GLY A 19 3.61 -8.41 11.07
N THR A 20 4.70 -8.18 10.37
CA THR A 20 5.95 -8.91 10.60
C THR A 20 6.78 -8.16 11.65
N PHE A 21 7.98 -8.67 11.97
CA PHE A 21 8.95 -7.97 12.83
C PHE A 21 9.60 -6.74 12.16
N SER A 22 9.06 -6.26 11.04
CA SER A 22 9.45 -4.97 10.47
C SER A 22 8.88 -3.81 11.32
N ALA A 23 9.25 -2.58 10.99
CA ALA A 23 8.76 -1.39 11.68
C ALA A 23 7.23 -1.32 11.61
N THR A 24 6.54 -1.30 12.76
CA THR A 24 5.06 -1.33 12.81
C THR A 24 4.50 -0.33 13.86
N PRO A 25 3.62 0.62 13.46
CA PRO A 25 3.30 0.98 12.08
C PRO A 25 4.43 1.79 11.44
N PRO A 26 4.81 1.54 10.18
CA PRO A 26 5.65 2.47 9.44
C PRO A 26 4.92 3.82 9.32
N ALA A 27 5.60 4.92 9.65
CA ALA A 27 5.00 6.26 9.54
C ALA A 27 4.50 6.56 8.11
N TRP A 28 5.19 6.08 7.09
CA TRP A 28 4.76 6.21 5.69
C TRP A 28 3.44 5.47 5.42
N SER A 29 3.32 4.21 5.84
CA SER A 29 2.09 3.42 5.69
C SER A 29 0.93 4.06 6.46
N HIS A 30 1.19 4.59 7.65
CA HIS A 30 0.17 5.31 8.42
C HIS A 30 -0.27 6.60 7.72
N ALA A 31 0.66 7.36 7.14
CA ALA A 31 0.34 8.53 6.34
C ALA A 31 -0.48 8.18 5.07
N GLN A 32 -0.23 7.04 4.44
CA GLN A 32 -1.05 6.54 3.33
C GLN A 32 -2.49 6.25 3.78
N LEU A 33 -2.67 5.61 4.96
CA LEU A 33 -4.00 5.34 5.51
C LEU A 33 -4.82 6.63 5.70
N VAL A 34 -4.21 7.67 6.28
CA VAL A 34 -4.88 8.97 6.49
C VAL A 34 -5.21 9.65 5.16
N ARG A 35 -4.26 9.71 4.20
CA ARG A 35 -4.50 10.32 2.87
C ARG A 35 -5.64 9.62 2.11
N LEU A 36 -5.71 8.30 2.23
CA LEU A 36 -6.77 7.52 1.60
C LEU A 36 -8.14 7.86 2.20
N ALA A 37 -8.26 7.90 3.53
CA ALA A 37 -9.51 8.23 4.20
C ALA A 37 -10.06 9.60 3.74
N TRP A 38 -9.18 10.60 3.67
CA TRP A 38 -9.56 11.95 3.20
C TRP A 38 -9.88 11.99 1.70
N SER A 39 -9.17 11.19 0.89
CA SER A 39 -9.46 11.08 -0.55
C SER A 39 -10.81 10.43 -0.85
N ILE A 40 -11.22 9.47 -0.01
CA ILE A 40 -12.55 8.85 -0.09
C ILE A 40 -13.62 9.89 0.24
N ASP A 41 -13.45 10.63 1.35
CA ASP A 41 -14.39 11.69 1.75
C ASP A 41 -14.51 12.79 0.68
N ALA A 42 -13.38 13.22 0.11
CA ALA A 42 -13.35 14.23 -0.96
C ALA A 42 -13.80 13.71 -2.33
N GLY A 43 -14.04 12.40 -2.49
CA GLY A 43 -14.35 11.75 -3.77
C GLY A 43 -13.24 11.84 -4.82
N ARG A 44 -12.03 12.26 -4.43
CA ARG A 44 -10.87 12.41 -5.32
C ARG A 44 -9.56 12.34 -4.52
N PRO A 45 -8.43 11.93 -5.13
CA PRO A 45 -7.12 11.97 -4.48
C PRO A 45 -6.75 13.40 -4.05
N ILE A 46 -6.63 13.64 -2.74
CA ILE A 46 -6.40 14.99 -2.18
C ILE A 46 -4.95 15.46 -2.34
N GLU A 47 -4.01 14.53 -2.48
CA GLU A 47 -2.58 14.80 -2.62
C GLU A 47 -2.13 15.02 -4.07
N ARG A 48 -3.03 14.77 -5.04
CA ARG A 48 -2.72 14.88 -6.47
C ARG A 48 -2.65 16.35 -6.90
N PRO A 49 -1.52 16.84 -7.43
CA PRO A 49 -1.42 18.22 -7.90
C PRO A 49 -2.32 18.48 -9.11
N SER A 50 -3.25 19.44 -9.00
CA SER A 50 -4.26 19.73 -10.02
C SER A 50 -3.64 20.21 -11.34
N VAL A 51 -2.62 21.07 -11.31
CA VAL A 51 -1.91 21.55 -12.52
C VAL A 51 -1.28 20.43 -13.33
N VAL A 52 -0.69 19.44 -12.66
CA VAL A 52 -0.04 18.29 -13.32
C VAL A 52 -1.09 17.37 -13.91
N ALA A 53 -2.13 17.05 -13.14
CA ALA A 53 -3.21 16.21 -13.63
C ALA A 53 -3.96 16.84 -14.82
N CYS A 54 -4.28 18.13 -14.75
CA CYS A 54 -4.97 18.81 -15.83
C CYS A 54 -4.16 18.76 -17.13
N ARG A 55 -2.82 18.93 -17.05
CA ARG A 55 -1.93 18.85 -18.22
C ARG A 55 -1.84 17.45 -18.84
N TYR A 56 -1.76 16.40 -18.03
CA TYR A 56 -1.41 15.06 -18.53
C TYR A 56 -2.57 14.07 -18.59
N THR A 57 -3.66 14.31 -17.86
CA THR A 57 -4.82 13.41 -17.82
C THR A 57 -6.14 14.09 -18.18
N GLY A 58 -6.16 15.42 -18.32
CA GLY A 58 -7.38 16.20 -18.56
C GLY A 58 -8.33 16.28 -17.36
N ALA A 59 -8.00 15.59 -16.24
CA ALA A 59 -8.78 15.63 -15.01
C ALA A 59 -8.46 16.91 -14.22
N CYS A 60 -9.07 18.01 -14.65
CA CYS A 60 -8.98 19.30 -14.00
C CYS A 60 -9.99 19.36 -12.85
N GLY A 61 -9.55 19.86 -11.70
CA GLY A 61 -10.37 20.04 -10.51
C GLY A 61 -9.70 21.07 -9.60
N PRO A 62 -10.36 21.45 -8.50
CA PRO A 62 -9.71 22.24 -7.46
C PRO A 62 -8.43 21.54 -6.97
#